data_AF-A0A5K3EFN7-F1
#
_entry.id   AF-A0A5K3EFN7-F1
#
_cell.length_a   1.000
_cell.length_b   1.000
_cell.length_c   1.000
_cell.angle_alpha   90.00
_cell.angle_beta   90.00
_cell.angle_gamma   90.00
#
_symmetry.space_group_name_H-M   'P 1'
#
loop_
_entity.id
_entity.type
_entity.pdbx_description
1 polymer ?
#
loop_
_entity_poly.entity_id
_entity_poly.type
_entity_poly.pdbx_seq_one_letter_code
_entity_poly.pdbx_strand_id
1 'polypeptide(L)'
;MMPALSILVALIWGVKGQNLSQELRDNITEFHRKLREGVQPNASNMMFVEYSVDLENYAIQWTANCSDSVPDYKMLPQDVQRVQEYAYNNVPNPVEILSEFASQKVHYNFTYNNCSKRCNDYKILVWAATTELGCVIRNCTPADSPSVIEYFFACLYRPVGNMSDQRPYLNGSSCSRCPSGYQCDRNQCAVPMTTTSTLTSTSTTTLTSTSTSTSTSISTRLPVLGITTSAMFIIHLLR
;
A
#
# COMPACT_ATOMS: atom_id res chain seq x y z
N MET A 1 45.77 -34.97 15.65
CA MET A 1 45.11 -33.83 16.32
C MET A 1 44.30 -33.10 15.27
N MET A 2 43.06 -32.68 15.58
CA MET A 2 42.12 -32.11 14.59
C MET A 2 42.36 -30.61 14.35
N PRO A 3 42.03 -30.07 13.16
CA PRO A 3 42.20 -28.66 12.85
C PRO A 3 41.16 -27.78 13.53
N ALA A 4 41.54 -26.54 13.88
CA ALA A 4 40.61 -25.53 14.37
C ALA A 4 39.85 -24.91 13.19
N LEU A 5 38.53 -25.13 13.14
CA LEU A 5 37.65 -24.54 12.13
C LEU A 5 37.14 -23.18 12.63
N SER A 6 37.73 -22.09 12.16
CA SER A 6 37.30 -20.72 12.51
C SER A 6 35.94 -20.39 11.87
N ILE A 7 34.86 -20.56 12.63
CA ILE A 7 33.51 -20.20 12.19
C ILE A 7 33.38 -18.67 12.20
N LEU A 8 33.36 -18.07 11.00
CA LEU A 8 33.22 -16.64 10.82
C LEU A 8 31.72 -16.28 10.93
N VAL A 9 31.25 -16.08 12.16
CA VAL A 9 29.86 -15.70 12.44
C VAL A 9 29.62 -14.28 11.94
N ALA A 10 29.02 -14.17 10.75
CA ALA A 10 28.51 -12.91 10.23
C ALA A 10 27.37 -12.41 11.14
N LEU A 11 27.69 -11.48 12.03
CA LEU A 11 26.71 -10.77 12.84
C LEU A 11 25.87 -9.84 11.94
N ILE A 12 24.84 -10.41 11.31
CA ILE A 12 23.76 -9.64 10.68
C ILE A 12 23.04 -8.92 11.83
N TRP A 13 23.49 -7.70 12.14
CA TRP A 13 22.75 -6.78 12.99
C TRP A 13 21.49 -6.39 12.22
N GLY A 14 20.42 -7.15 12.42
CA GLY A 14 19.11 -6.89 11.83
C GLY A 14 18.67 -5.49 12.22
N VAL A 15 18.71 -4.57 11.26
CA VAL A 15 18.29 -3.17 11.43
C VAL A 15 16.82 -3.21 11.83
N LYS A 16 16.53 -2.93 13.11
CA LYS A 16 15.17 -2.89 13.64
C LYS A 16 14.43 -1.62 13.21
N GLY A 17 14.25 -1.45 11.91
CA GLY A 17 13.05 -0.79 11.42
C GLY A 17 11.87 -1.68 11.81
N GLN A 18 11.06 -1.25 12.78
CA GLN A 18 9.77 -1.88 13.01
C GLN A 18 8.81 -1.37 11.94
N ASN A 19 8.75 -2.10 10.83
CA ASN A 19 7.58 -2.09 9.95
C ASN A 19 6.32 -2.31 10.80
N LEU A 20 5.21 -1.67 10.46
CA LEU A 20 3.98 -1.82 11.23
C LEU A 20 3.46 -3.26 11.15
N SER A 21 2.85 -3.72 12.24
CA SER A 21 2.09 -4.97 12.21
C SER A 21 0.92 -4.86 11.22
N GLN A 22 0.51 -5.98 10.63
CA GLN A 22 -0.59 -5.95 9.66
C GLN A 22 -1.87 -5.39 10.28
N GLU A 23 -2.17 -5.74 11.54
CA GLU A 23 -3.26 -5.17 12.33
C GLU A 23 -3.23 -3.64 12.39
N LEU A 24 -2.05 -3.02 12.58
CA LEU A 24 -1.94 -1.56 12.58
C LEU A 24 -2.12 -0.97 11.18
N ARG A 25 -1.63 -1.63 10.12
CA ARG A 25 -1.90 -1.22 8.73
C ARG A 25 -3.39 -1.26 8.41
N ASP A 26 -4.06 -2.34 8.79
CA ASP A 26 -5.49 -2.55 8.57
C ASP A 26 -6.31 -1.51 9.36
N ASN A 27 -5.98 -1.26 10.62
CA ASN A 27 -6.62 -0.24 11.47
C ASN A 27 -6.43 1.18 10.92
N ILE A 28 -5.22 1.54 10.45
CA ILE A 28 -4.95 2.83 9.78
C ILE A 28 -5.81 2.94 8.51
N THR A 29 -5.86 1.91 7.69
CA THR A 29 -6.60 1.92 6.41
C THR A 29 -8.10 2.05 6.65
N GLU A 30 -8.64 1.29 7.60
CA GLU A 30 -10.06 1.31 7.95
C GLU A 30 -10.47 2.63 8.64
N PHE A 31 -9.59 3.26 9.42
CA PHE A 31 -9.81 4.62 9.90
C PHE A 31 -10.01 5.60 8.74
N HIS A 32 -9.12 5.59 7.75
CA HIS A 32 -9.24 6.47 6.58
C HIS A 32 -10.50 6.17 5.77
N ARG A 33 -10.84 4.88 5.54
CA ARG A 33 -12.08 4.48 4.86
C ARG A 33 -13.32 5.02 5.55
N LYS A 34 -13.44 4.89 6.88
CA LYS A 34 -14.56 5.44 7.68
C LYS A 34 -14.62 6.96 7.65
N LEU A 35 -13.48 7.64 7.76
CA LEU A 35 -13.42 9.09 7.72
C LEU A 35 -13.86 9.65 6.36
N ARG A 36 -13.45 8.99 5.27
CA ARG A 36 -13.79 9.33 3.87
C ARG A 36 -15.24 8.99 3.52
N GLU A 37 -15.77 7.89 4.05
CA GLU A 37 -17.17 7.47 3.95
C GLU A 37 -18.14 8.48 4.60
N GLY A 38 -17.72 9.16 5.66
CA GLY A 38 -18.50 10.11 6.47
C GLY A 38 -18.14 11.61 6.29
N VAL A 39 -17.64 12.02 5.12
CA VAL A 39 -17.37 13.44 4.84
C VAL A 39 -18.65 14.25 4.63
N GLN A 40 -18.64 15.51 5.10
CA GLN A 40 -19.71 16.47 4.88
C GLN A 40 -19.11 17.77 4.32
N PRO A 41 -19.62 18.31 3.19
CA PRO A 41 -20.64 17.73 2.32
C PRO A 41 -20.19 16.40 1.67
N ASN A 42 -21.13 15.63 1.13
CA ASN A 42 -20.83 14.35 0.49
C ASN A 42 -19.86 14.51 -0.69
N ALA A 43 -19.00 13.51 -0.90
CA ALA A 43 -18.00 13.50 -1.95
C ALA A 43 -18.44 12.64 -3.14
N SER A 44 -18.59 13.26 -4.32
CA SER A 44 -18.98 12.58 -5.56
C SER A 44 -17.87 11.72 -6.18
N ASN A 45 -16.60 11.97 -5.85
CA ASN A 45 -15.43 11.38 -6.51
C ASN A 45 -14.37 10.82 -5.53
N MET A 46 -14.74 10.52 -4.29
CA MET A 46 -13.80 10.03 -3.28
C MET A 46 -13.28 8.64 -3.66
N MET A 47 -11.99 8.49 -3.97
CA MET A 47 -11.43 7.17 -4.26
C MET A 47 -11.32 6.32 -2.99
N PHE A 48 -11.51 5.01 -3.13
CA PHE A 48 -11.21 4.05 -2.06
C PHE A 48 -9.69 3.98 -1.85
N VAL A 49 -9.24 3.82 -0.60
CA VAL A 49 -7.82 3.79 -0.23
C VAL A 49 -7.37 2.39 0.16
N GLU A 50 -6.16 2.02 -0.27
CA GLU A 50 -5.43 0.81 0.13
C GLU A 50 -4.13 1.17 0.87
N TYR A 51 -3.59 0.22 1.64
CA TYR A 51 -2.28 0.36 2.26
C TYR A 51 -1.17 0.01 1.26
N SER A 52 -0.18 0.91 1.12
CA SER A 52 0.96 0.75 0.23
C SER A 52 2.23 0.53 1.04
N VAL A 53 2.74 -0.70 1.03
CA VAL A 53 4.01 -1.08 1.68
C VAL A 53 5.20 -0.31 1.07
N ASP A 54 5.10 0.10 -0.20
CA ASP A 54 6.08 1.00 -0.82
C ASP A 54 6.10 2.37 -0.14
N LEU A 55 4.95 2.97 0.14
CA LEU A 55 4.88 4.25 0.86
C LEU A 55 5.35 4.13 2.32
N GLU A 56 5.11 2.99 3.00
CA GLU A 56 5.74 2.67 4.29
C GLU A 56 7.27 2.59 4.15
N ASN A 57 7.80 1.91 3.13
CA ASN A 57 9.24 1.82 2.88
C ASN A 57 9.87 3.20 2.58
N TYR A 58 9.18 4.10 1.86
CA TYR A 58 9.62 5.49 1.69
C TYR A 58 9.59 6.27 3.02
N ALA A 59 8.56 6.07 3.85
CA ALA A 59 8.46 6.70 5.16
C ALA A 59 9.57 6.21 6.12
N ILE A 60 9.89 4.92 6.14
CA ILE A 60 10.99 4.32 6.93
C ILE A 60 12.36 4.89 6.52
N GLN A 61 12.57 5.14 5.22
CA GLN A 61 13.81 5.73 4.71
C GLN A 61 13.93 7.22 5.02
N TRP A 62 12.86 8.00 4.80
CA TRP A 62 12.83 9.41 5.17
C TRP A 62 13.04 9.61 6.68
N THR A 63 12.33 8.85 7.51
CA THR A 63 12.41 8.97 8.97
C THR A 63 13.69 8.38 9.57
N ALA A 64 14.62 7.87 8.76
CA ALA A 64 15.82 7.20 9.23
C ALA A 64 16.68 8.05 10.19
N ASN A 65 16.74 9.36 9.95
CA ASN A 65 17.51 10.31 10.75
C ASN A 65 16.63 11.16 11.69
N CYS A 66 15.36 10.78 11.91
CA CYS A 66 14.43 11.46 12.82
C CYS A 66 14.20 12.97 12.56
N SER A 67 14.43 13.42 11.32
CA SER A 67 14.23 14.82 10.94
C SER A 67 12.78 15.08 10.52
N ASP A 68 12.25 16.21 11.00
CA ASP A 68 10.98 16.80 10.60
C ASP A 68 11.00 17.36 9.16
N SER A 69 12.17 17.50 8.54
CA SER A 69 12.35 18.00 7.18
C SER A 69 11.51 17.21 6.19
N VAL A 70 11.07 17.85 5.11
CA VAL A 70 10.35 17.17 4.01
C VAL A 70 11.23 16.02 3.48
N PRO A 71 10.68 14.82 3.19
CA PRO A 71 11.39 13.81 2.40
C PRO A 71 12.03 14.46 1.16
N ASP A 72 13.22 14.00 0.74
CA ASP A 72 13.82 14.53 -0.49
C ASP A 72 12.84 14.33 -1.65
N TYR A 73 12.44 15.44 -2.28
CA TYR A 73 11.52 15.48 -3.41
C TYR A 73 12.09 14.80 -4.67
N LYS A 74 13.37 14.40 -4.64
CA LYS A 74 14.01 13.51 -5.64
C LYS A 74 13.89 12.03 -5.29
N MET A 75 13.61 11.69 -4.04
CA MET A 75 13.37 10.32 -3.56
C MET A 75 11.87 9.99 -3.50
N LEU A 76 10.99 10.99 -3.38
CA LEU A 76 9.55 10.78 -3.54
C LEU A 76 9.11 10.78 -5.01
N PRO A 77 8.08 9.99 -5.35
CA PRO A 77 7.25 10.24 -6.54
C PRO A 77 6.66 11.66 -6.54
N GLN A 78 6.29 12.14 -7.73
CA GLN A 78 5.40 13.30 -7.86
C GLN A 78 4.05 13.01 -7.18
N ASP A 79 3.36 14.09 -6.77
CA ASP A 79 2.04 14.05 -6.13
C ASP A 79 1.98 13.22 -4.81
N VAL A 80 2.98 13.37 -3.94
CA VAL A 80 2.96 12.82 -2.56
C VAL A 80 2.83 13.94 -1.53
N GLN A 81 1.98 13.73 -0.52
CA GLN A 81 1.87 14.59 0.67
C GLN A 81 2.04 13.80 1.96
N ARG A 82 2.28 14.49 3.08
CA ARG A 82 2.60 13.90 4.40
C ARG A 82 1.76 14.47 5.54
N VAL A 83 1.54 13.66 6.56
CA VAL A 83 1.20 14.11 7.93
C VAL A 83 2.23 13.52 8.90
N GLN A 84 2.49 14.19 10.02
CA GLN A 84 3.45 13.73 11.03
C GLN A 84 3.17 14.31 12.41
N GLU A 85 3.54 13.60 13.47
CA GLU A 85 3.47 14.06 14.86
C GLU A 85 4.57 13.43 15.73
N TYR A 86 4.95 14.13 16.80
CA TYR A 86 5.87 13.62 17.82
C TYR A 86 5.13 13.18 19.09
N ALA A 87 5.43 11.97 19.57
CA ALA A 87 4.90 11.40 20.80
C ALA A 87 6.04 11.05 21.76
N TYR A 88 5.77 11.13 23.07
CA TYR A 88 6.78 10.99 24.12
C TYR A 88 6.40 9.92 25.14
N ASN A 89 7.42 9.27 25.72
CA ASN A 89 7.37 8.22 26.74
C ASN A 89 6.77 6.87 26.25
N ASN A 90 5.66 6.89 25.53
CA ASN A 90 4.95 5.70 25.05
C ASN A 90 4.97 5.60 23.53
N VAL A 91 4.92 4.37 23.01
CA VAL A 91 4.68 4.13 21.57
C VAL A 91 3.29 4.67 21.23
N PRO A 92 3.13 5.58 20.25
CA PRO A 92 1.83 6.15 19.93
C PRO A 92 0.89 5.15 19.25
N ASN A 93 -0.41 5.28 19.51
CA ASN A 93 -1.44 4.64 18.70
C ASN A 93 -1.67 5.46 17.42
N PRO A 94 -1.44 4.90 16.21
CA PRO A 94 -1.69 5.60 14.95
C PRO A 94 -3.12 6.16 14.83
N VAL A 95 -4.12 5.44 15.33
CA VAL A 95 -5.53 5.80 15.19
C VAL A 95 -5.89 7.02 16.05
N GLU A 96 -5.21 7.23 17.17
CA GLU A 96 -5.39 8.40 18.03
C GLU A 96 -4.82 9.66 17.34
N ILE A 97 -3.57 9.62 16.86
CA ILE A 97 -2.95 10.75 16.13
C ILE A 97 -3.75 11.08 14.86
N LEU A 98 -4.17 10.06 14.09
CA LEU A 98 -5.02 10.27 12.91
C LEU A 98 -6.39 10.86 13.27
N SER A 99 -6.93 10.56 14.47
CA SER A 99 -8.15 11.20 14.99
C SER A 99 -7.93 12.67 15.35
N GLU A 100 -6.76 13.03 15.88
CA GLU A 100 -6.40 14.43 16.14
C GLU A 100 -6.25 15.23 14.83
N PHE A 101 -5.60 14.68 13.81
CA PHE A 101 -5.57 15.29 12.47
C PHE A 101 -6.98 15.42 11.86
N ALA A 102 -7.83 14.39 12.00
CA ALA A 102 -9.20 14.44 11.52
C ALA A 102 -10.06 15.47 12.29
N SER A 103 -9.78 15.72 13.57
CA SER A 103 -10.49 16.72 14.38
C SER A 103 -10.41 18.13 13.80
N GLN A 104 -9.34 18.44 13.05
CA GLN A 104 -9.15 19.72 12.37
C GLN A 104 -10.24 20.03 11.32
N LYS A 105 -11.12 19.07 10.99
CA LYS A 105 -12.39 19.28 10.28
C LYS A 105 -13.16 20.49 10.79
N VAL A 106 -13.16 20.74 12.11
CA VAL A 106 -13.86 21.90 12.73
C VAL A 106 -13.25 23.26 12.37
N HIS A 107 -12.08 23.27 11.76
CA HIS A 107 -11.40 24.49 11.29
C HIS A 107 -11.46 24.67 9.77
N TYR A 108 -11.95 23.69 8.99
CA TYR A 108 -12.04 23.78 7.54
C TYR A 108 -13.45 24.21 7.07
N ASN A 109 -13.52 25.30 6.29
CA ASN A 109 -14.75 25.67 5.59
C ASN A 109 -14.73 25.15 4.15
N PHE A 110 -15.50 24.10 3.86
CA PHE A 110 -15.58 23.53 2.51
C PHE A 110 -16.10 24.53 1.46
N THR A 111 -17.09 25.36 1.81
CA THR A 111 -17.69 26.33 0.88
C THR A 111 -16.65 27.34 0.40
N TYR A 112 -15.83 27.89 1.30
CA TYR A 112 -14.82 28.90 0.98
C TYR A 112 -13.41 28.34 0.71
N ASN A 113 -13.19 27.02 0.85
CA ASN A 113 -11.88 26.36 0.76
C ASN A 113 -10.79 27.01 1.62
N ASN A 114 -11.12 27.43 2.84
CA ASN A 114 -10.18 28.04 3.77
C ASN A 114 -10.18 27.37 5.14
N CYS A 115 -9.09 27.58 5.90
CA CYS A 115 -9.00 27.17 7.29
C CYS A 115 -9.13 28.40 8.22
N SER A 116 -9.78 28.26 9.37
CA SER A 116 -9.78 29.26 10.45
C SER A 116 -8.62 29.08 11.45
N LYS A 117 -7.96 27.92 11.45
CA LYS A 117 -6.70 27.58 12.13
C LYS A 117 -5.91 26.60 11.24
N ARG A 118 -5.05 25.73 11.78
CA ARG A 118 -4.50 24.59 11.02
C ARG A 118 -5.63 23.64 10.61
N CYS A 119 -5.73 23.30 9.32
CA CYS A 119 -6.66 22.27 8.81
C CYS A 119 -6.11 21.39 7.67
N ASN A 120 -4.81 21.50 7.38
CA ASN A 120 -4.19 20.84 6.23
C ASN A 120 -4.13 19.33 6.38
N ASP A 121 -3.92 18.80 7.60
CA ASP A 121 -3.82 17.35 7.81
C ASP A 121 -5.18 16.69 7.57
N TYR A 122 -6.27 17.30 8.05
CA TYR A 122 -7.63 16.91 7.66
C TYR A 122 -7.82 16.94 6.13
N LYS A 123 -7.39 18.01 5.43
CA LYS A 123 -7.48 18.08 3.95
C LYS A 123 -6.74 16.94 3.25
N ILE A 124 -5.62 16.44 3.79
CA ILE A 124 -4.88 15.27 3.25
C ILE A 124 -5.66 13.98 3.49
N LEU A 125 -6.10 13.74 4.73
CA LEU A 125 -6.84 12.54 5.14
C LEU A 125 -8.11 12.31 4.27
N VAL A 126 -8.82 13.40 3.92
CA VAL A 126 -10.03 13.34 3.08
C VAL A 126 -9.78 13.69 1.60
N TRP A 127 -8.54 13.65 1.12
CA TRP A 127 -8.22 13.99 -0.27
C TRP A 127 -8.72 12.91 -1.25
N ALA A 128 -9.68 13.25 -2.10
CA ALA A 128 -10.40 12.32 -2.95
C ALA A 128 -9.51 11.57 -3.93
N ALA A 129 -8.49 12.21 -4.51
CA ALA A 129 -7.62 11.57 -5.50
C ALA A 129 -6.72 10.47 -4.89
N THR A 130 -6.49 10.51 -3.57
CA THR A 130 -5.63 9.53 -2.88
C THR A 130 -6.21 8.13 -3.00
N THR A 131 -5.41 7.21 -3.52
CA THR A 131 -5.71 5.76 -3.61
C THR A 131 -4.83 4.95 -2.68
N GLU A 132 -3.70 5.49 -2.24
CA GLU A 132 -2.69 4.79 -1.44
C GLU A 132 -2.24 5.64 -0.24
N LEU A 133 -1.95 4.95 0.87
CA LEU A 133 -1.25 5.52 2.02
C LEU A 133 -0.25 4.51 2.60
N GLY A 134 0.81 4.99 3.24
CA GLY A 134 1.76 4.16 3.98
C GLY A 134 2.40 4.97 5.10
N CYS A 135 2.68 4.34 6.25
CA CYS A 135 3.03 5.04 7.48
C CYS A 135 4.23 4.40 8.19
N VAL A 136 4.77 5.09 9.19
CA VAL A 136 5.87 4.63 10.05
C VAL A 136 5.65 5.12 11.49
N ILE A 137 6.04 4.31 12.47
CA ILE A 137 6.41 4.78 13.81
C ILE A 137 7.91 4.55 13.96
N ARG A 138 8.66 5.63 14.21
CA ARG A 138 10.10 5.60 14.41
C ARG A 138 10.41 5.97 15.87
N ASN A 139 11.19 5.15 16.58
CA ASN A 139 11.78 5.62 17.83
C ASN A 139 12.93 6.59 17.51
N CYS A 140 12.88 7.77 18.10
CA CYS A 140 13.77 8.91 17.88
C CYS A 140 14.46 9.41 19.16
N THR A 141 14.41 8.61 20.22
CA THR A 141 15.07 8.87 21.53
C THR A 141 16.51 9.37 21.32
N PRO A 142 16.85 10.61 21.74
CA PRO A 142 18.20 11.14 21.56
C PRO A 142 19.25 10.32 22.32
N ALA A 143 20.36 10.00 21.66
CA ALA A 143 21.41 9.15 22.23
C ALA A 143 22.15 9.80 23.42
N ASP A 144 22.10 11.13 23.51
CA ASP A 144 22.62 11.98 24.59
C ASP A 144 21.57 12.25 25.69
N SER A 145 20.29 12.01 25.44
CA SER A 145 19.18 12.18 26.39
C SER A 145 18.24 10.94 26.44
N PRO A 146 18.76 9.74 26.78
CA PRO A 146 18.00 8.49 26.73
C PRO A 146 16.86 8.38 27.77
N SER A 147 16.74 9.36 28.66
CA SER A 147 15.59 9.51 29.56
C SER A 147 14.36 10.15 28.90
N VAL A 148 14.52 10.79 27.73
CA VAL A 148 13.43 11.34 26.92
C VAL A 148 13.13 10.37 25.79
N ILE A 149 12.27 9.38 26.05
CA ILE A 149 11.84 8.44 25.01
C ILE A 149 10.95 9.20 24.03
N GLU A 150 11.36 9.24 22.77
CA GLU A 150 10.69 9.98 21.69
C GLU A 150 10.28 9.03 20.56
N TYR A 151 9.11 9.27 19.98
CA TYR A 151 8.60 8.58 18.81
C TYR A 151 8.11 9.59 17.76
N PHE A 152 8.52 9.41 16.53
CA PHE A 152 8.02 10.16 15.37
C PHE A 152 7.05 9.27 14.58
N PHE A 153 5.80 9.69 14.49
CA PHE A 153 4.79 9.06 13.62
C PHE A 153 4.66 9.87 12.34
N ALA A 154 4.58 9.20 11.19
CA ALA A 154 4.24 9.87 9.94
C ALA A 154 3.51 8.95 8.95
N CYS A 155 2.71 9.54 8.06
CA CYS A 155 2.12 8.88 6.90
C CYS A 155 2.39 9.67 5.61
N LEU A 156 2.62 8.95 4.52
CA LEU A 156 2.68 9.44 3.14
C LEU A 156 1.41 9.02 2.38
N TYR A 157 0.94 9.87 1.48
CA TYR A 157 -0.30 9.70 0.71
C TYR A 157 -0.08 9.95 -0.77
N ARG A 158 -0.67 9.13 -1.64
CA ARG A 158 -0.52 9.21 -3.10
C ARG A 158 -1.83 8.85 -3.85
N PRO A 159 -2.16 9.51 -4.97
CA PRO A 159 -1.69 10.84 -5.39
C PRO A 159 -2.42 11.97 -4.66
N VAL A 160 -1.69 13.03 -4.29
CA VAL A 160 -2.23 14.28 -3.74
C VAL A 160 -1.70 15.48 -4.54
N GLY A 161 -2.62 16.19 -5.18
CA GLY A 161 -2.30 17.33 -6.06
C GLY A 161 -2.13 18.66 -5.30
N ASN A 162 -2.26 19.79 -6.02
CA ASN A 162 -2.14 21.12 -5.43
C ASN A 162 -3.26 21.41 -4.40
N MET A 163 -2.93 21.21 -3.12
CA MET A 163 -3.81 21.45 -1.98
C MET A 163 -4.15 22.93 -1.71
N SER A 164 -3.35 23.87 -2.21
CA SER A 164 -3.47 25.30 -1.88
C SER A 164 -4.80 25.86 -2.38
N ASP A 165 -5.08 25.67 -3.67
CA ASP A 165 -6.20 26.31 -4.37
C ASP A 165 -7.42 25.39 -4.49
N GLN A 166 -7.25 24.08 -4.27
CA GLN A 166 -8.27 23.07 -4.50
C GLN A 166 -8.94 22.59 -3.19
N ARG A 167 -10.22 22.21 -3.30
CA ARG A 167 -10.96 21.50 -2.24
C ARG A 167 -10.55 20.02 -2.26
N PRO A 168 -10.58 19.31 -1.12
CA PRO A 168 -10.11 17.93 -1.06
C PRO A 168 -10.96 16.95 -1.87
N TYR A 169 -12.22 17.27 -2.17
CA TYR A 169 -13.12 16.46 -2.98
C TYR A 169 -14.18 17.33 -3.68
N LEU A 170 -14.89 16.75 -4.66
CA LEU A 170 -15.99 17.39 -5.37
C LEU A 170 -17.32 17.11 -4.65
N ASN A 171 -18.01 18.16 -4.19
CA ASN A 171 -19.36 18.06 -3.62
C ASN A 171 -20.35 17.45 -4.63
N GLY A 172 -21.15 16.49 -4.17
CA GLY A 172 -22.26 15.88 -4.90
C GLY A 172 -22.69 14.56 -4.24
N SER A 173 -23.71 13.90 -4.80
CA SER A 173 -24.14 12.57 -4.34
C SER A 173 -22.95 11.60 -4.35
N SER A 174 -22.81 10.78 -3.30
CA SER A 174 -21.71 9.80 -3.19
C SER A 174 -21.54 8.99 -4.47
N CYS A 175 -20.29 8.74 -4.87
CA CYS A 175 -19.93 7.96 -6.07
C CYS A 175 -20.42 8.49 -7.45
N SER A 176 -21.18 9.59 -7.52
CA SER A 176 -21.76 10.09 -8.79
C SER A 176 -20.75 10.61 -9.82
N ARG A 177 -19.46 10.64 -9.47
CA ARG A 177 -18.33 10.99 -10.34
C ARG A 177 -17.16 10.01 -10.18
N CYS A 178 -17.42 8.72 -9.92
CA CYS A 178 -16.39 7.70 -10.00
C CYS A 178 -15.87 7.52 -11.45
N PRO A 179 -14.59 7.13 -11.64
CA PRO A 179 -14.07 6.82 -12.97
C PRO A 179 -14.78 5.59 -13.58
N SER A 180 -14.81 5.51 -14.90
CA SER A 180 -15.42 4.37 -15.61
C SER A 180 -14.77 3.04 -15.19
N GLY A 181 -15.60 2.03 -14.90
CA GLY A 181 -15.15 0.72 -14.42
C GLY A 181 -15.06 0.58 -12.89
N TYR A 182 -15.09 1.67 -12.14
CA TYR A 182 -15.19 1.63 -10.67
C TYR A 182 -16.63 1.39 -10.21
N GLN A 183 -16.78 0.82 -9.02
CA GLN A 183 -18.06 0.66 -8.33
C GLN A 183 -18.11 1.52 -7.06
N CYS A 184 -19.32 1.74 -6.55
CA CYS A 184 -19.53 2.42 -5.29
C CYS A 184 -19.46 1.41 -4.14
N ASP A 185 -18.42 1.49 -3.31
CA ASP A 185 -18.35 0.83 -2.01
C ASP A 185 -18.19 1.90 -0.93
N ARG A 186 -18.99 1.84 0.14
CA ARG A 186 -18.86 2.73 1.32
C ARG A 186 -18.68 4.22 0.98
N ASN A 187 -19.60 4.75 0.15
CA ASN A 187 -19.60 6.11 -0.41
C ASN A 187 -18.37 6.48 -1.28
N GLN A 188 -17.53 5.52 -1.65
CA GLN A 188 -16.24 5.70 -2.31
C GLN A 188 -16.12 4.88 -3.61
N CYS A 189 -15.22 5.30 -4.48
CA CYS A 189 -14.95 4.68 -5.77
C CYS A 189 -13.92 3.56 -5.61
N ALA A 190 -14.39 2.32 -5.52
CA ALA A 190 -13.56 1.12 -5.41
C ALA A 190 -13.38 0.43 -6.76
N VAL A 191 -12.24 -0.23 -6.97
CA VAL A 191 -12.05 -1.15 -8.09
C VAL A 191 -12.92 -2.38 -7.81
N PRO A 192 -13.69 -2.92 -8.78
CA PRO A 192 -14.47 -4.13 -8.57
C PRO A 192 -13.55 -5.30 -8.17
N MET A 193 -13.88 -6.00 -7.08
CA MET A 193 -13.20 -7.26 -6.76
C MET A 193 -13.51 -8.27 -7.86
N THR A 194 -12.54 -8.57 -8.72
CA THR A 194 -12.65 -9.65 -9.70
C THR A 194 -12.68 -10.98 -8.95
N THR A 195 -13.87 -11.57 -8.84
CA THR A 195 -14.08 -12.89 -8.23
C THR A 195 -13.44 -13.97 -9.10
N THR A 196 -12.13 -14.16 -8.98
CA THR A 196 -11.36 -15.26 -9.59
C THR A 196 -11.64 -16.59 -8.87
N SER A 197 -12.93 -16.96 -8.81
CA SER A 197 -13.37 -18.31 -8.50
C SER A 197 -13.37 -19.09 -9.80
N THR A 198 -12.21 -19.67 -10.14
CA THR A 198 -12.04 -20.51 -11.33
C THR A 198 -11.44 -21.85 -10.92
N LEU A 199 -12.11 -22.53 -9.98
CA LEU A 199 -11.98 -23.98 -9.89
C LEU A 199 -12.60 -24.58 -11.16
N THR A 200 -11.77 -25.19 -11.99
CA THR A 200 -12.13 -25.69 -13.33
C THR A 200 -13.00 -26.94 -13.27
N SER A 201 -14.30 -26.76 -12.98
CA SER A 201 -15.32 -27.80 -13.11
C SER A 201 -15.71 -27.98 -14.57
N THR A 202 -14.94 -28.79 -15.30
CA THR A 202 -15.20 -29.13 -16.71
C THR A 202 -16.51 -29.92 -16.86
N SER A 203 -17.59 -29.24 -17.25
CA SER A 203 -18.85 -29.87 -17.66
C SER A 203 -18.85 -30.07 -19.18
N THR A 204 -18.53 -31.28 -19.63
CA THR A 204 -18.39 -31.66 -21.04
C THR A 204 -19.69 -31.46 -21.84
N THR A 205 -19.62 -30.71 -22.94
CA THR A 205 -20.73 -30.56 -23.90
C THR A 205 -20.94 -31.86 -24.70
N THR A 206 -22.06 -32.54 -24.49
CA THR A 206 -22.48 -33.67 -25.33
C THR A 206 -22.97 -33.18 -26.69
N LEU A 207 -22.33 -33.64 -27.77
CA LEU A 207 -22.76 -33.40 -29.16
C LEU A 207 -23.28 -34.69 -29.80
N THR A 208 -24.34 -34.54 -30.59
CA THR A 208 -25.13 -35.62 -31.19
C THR A 208 -24.41 -36.29 -32.35
N SER A 209 -24.55 -37.61 -32.50
CA SER A 209 -23.94 -38.41 -33.57
C SER A 209 -24.98 -38.95 -34.56
N THR A 210 -24.63 -38.90 -35.85
CA THR A 210 -25.39 -39.48 -36.97
C THR A 210 -24.42 -40.22 -37.90
N SER A 211 -24.84 -41.35 -38.47
CA SER A 211 -24.06 -42.15 -39.44
C SER A 211 -23.97 -41.45 -40.82
N THR A 212 -23.16 -41.80 -41.84
CA THR A 212 -22.43 -43.03 -42.26
C THR A 212 -21.35 -42.56 -43.31
N SER A 213 -20.30 -43.25 -43.81
CA SER A 213 -19.93 -44.68 -43.96
C SER A 213 -18.40 -44.90 -44.15
N THR A 214 -17.97 -46.14 -43.91
CA THR A 214 -16.95 -46.96 -44.64
C THR A 214 -15.89 -46.30 -45.56
N SER A 215 -14.60 -46.50 -45.23
CA SER A 215 -13.60 -47.12 -46.15
C SER A 215 -12.27 -47.42 -45.44
N THR A 216 -11.44 -48.31 -46.01
CA THR A 216 -10.33 -48.98 -45.33
C THR A 216 -8.96 -48.61 -45.92
N SER A 217 -7.96 -48.37 -45.07
CA SER A 217 -6.56 -48.66 -45.40
C SER A 217 -5.71 -48.87 -44.14
N ILE A 218 -4.71 -49.76 -44.21
CA ILE A 218 -3.80 -50.10 -43.13
C ILE A 218 -2.43 -49.46 -43.40
N SER A 219 -1.81 -48.85 -42.39
CA SER A 219 -0.36 -48.62 -42.39
C SER A 219 0.19 -48.62 -40.98
N THR A 220 1.32 -49.29 -40.76
CA THR A 220 1.94 -49.50 -39.45
C THR A 220 3.31 -48.82 -39.38
N ARG A 221 3.62 -48.20 -38.23
CA ARG A 221 4.99 -48.06 -37.70
C ARG A 221 4.97 -47.69 -36.22
N LEU A 222 5.95 -48.20 -35.48
CA LEU A 222 6.13 -47.99 -34.04
C LEU A 222 6.98 -46.73 -33.76
N PRO A 223 6.92 -46.19 -32.52
CA PRO A 223 7.81 -45.11 -32.10
C PRO A 223 9.26 -45.56 -31.93
N VAL A 224 10.19 -44.61 -31.98
CA VAL A 224 11.60 -44.80 -31.59
C VAL A 224 11.87 -44.01 -30.30
N LEU A 225 12.63 -44.61 -29.39
CA LEU A 225 12.90 -44.11 -28.04
C LEU A 225 14.38 -43.72 -27.88
N GLY A 226 14.65 -42.59 -27.23
CA GLY A 226 15.99 -42.11 -26.84
C GLY A 226 15.82 -40.86 -25.96
N ILE A 227 16.08 -40.81 -24.65
CA ILE A 227 17.08 -41.43 -23.74
C ILE A 227 18.45 -40.71 -23.77
N THR A 228 18.60 -39.80 -22.79
CA THR A 228 19.84 -39.29 -22.16
C THR A 228 20.81 -38.47 -23.04
N THR A 229 21.79 -37.71 -22.52
CA THR A 229 22.36 -37.56 -21.15
C THR A 229 22.49 -36.10 -20.68
N SER A 230 22.67 -35.92 -19.36
CA SER A 230 22.98 -34.62 -18.72
C SER A 230 24.49 -34.42 -18.53
N ALA A 231 25.01 -33.22 -18.81
CA ALA A 231 26.27 -32.65 -18.32
C ALA A 231 26.40 -31.18 -18.80
N MET A 232 27.13 -30.26 -18.17
CA MET A 232 27.54 -30.06 -16.76
C MET A 232 27.85 -28.57 -16.60
N PHE A 233 27.60 -27.97 -15.43
CA PHE A 233 28.07 -26.59 -15.16
C PHE A 233 29.57 -26.58 -14.86
N ILE A 234 30.34 -25.73 -15.56
CA ILE A 234 31.71 -25.38 -15.20
C ILE A 234 31.73 -23.90 -14.84
N ILE A 235 32.12 -23.59 -13.59
CA ILE A 235 32.35 -22.23 -13.11
C ILE A 235 33.84 -21.93 -13.26
N HIS A 236 34.19 -20.95 -14.09
CA HIS A 236 35.54 -20.40 -14.14
C HIS A 236 35.64 -19.13 -13.30
N LEU A 237 36.28 -19.24 -12.15
CA LEU A 237 36.85 -18.11 -11.42
C LEU A 237 38.23 -17.76 -12.01
N LEU A 238 38.39 -16.52 -12.46
CA LEU A 238 39.62 -15.73 -12.65
C LEU A 238 39.13 -14.31 -13.01
N ARG A 239 39.71 -13.21 -12.53
CA ARG A 239 40.93 -13.02 -11.74
C ARG A 239 40.80 -11.77 -10.86
#